data_AF-A0ABC9HCW6-F1
#
_entry.id   AF-A0ABC9HCW6-F1
#
_cell.length_a   1.000
_cell.length_b   1.000
_cell.length_c   1.000
_cell.angle_alpha   90.00
_cell.angle_beta   90.00
_cell.angle_gamma   90.00
#
_symmetry.space_group_name_H-M   'P 1'
#
loop_
_entity.id
_entity.type
_entity.pdbx_description
1 polymer ?
#
loop_
_entity_poly.entity_id
_entity_poly.type
_entity_poly.pdbx_seq_one_letter_code
_entity_poly.pdbx_strand_id
1 'polypeptide(L)'
;MAAVFGEAKPEYGGHDADALPRRPVLFHAHAPSQTPLRVVATDLRSLAWRCSLDLDDLQNLQDDVGIGGSCSDFLDYLYSSFSSAQVKLLFPAAQGPDTAELVATKAKGLPRITLPLHPVAASELKDVIADFSLALYASYKTKQEHASREQERVSQLMESLASEREKNEKQTSVASPSKVPPAKATKRVAHASRRARGVRGALLQDDNDDES
;
A
#
# COMPACT_ATOMS: atom_id res chain seq x y z
N MET A 1 -6.57 -4.28 13.32
CA MET A 1 -6.41 -4.17 11.84
C MET A 1 -7.79 -4.20 11.20
N ALA A 2 -8.02 -3.38 10.17
CA ALA A 2 -9.28 -3.37 9.43
C ALA A 2 -9.33 -4.54 8.43
N ALA A 3 -10.54 -4.98 8.07
CA ALA A 3 -10.71 -5.99 7.03
C ALA A 3 -10.16 -5.48 5.68
N VAL A 4 -9.51 -6.35 4.93
CA VAL A 4 -9.04 -6.08 3.57
C VAL A 4 -9.95 -6.77 2.58
N PHE A 5 -10.44 -6.01 1.61
CA PHE A 5 -11.22 -6.51 0.48
C PHE A 5 -10.42 -6.29 -0.80
N GLY A 6 -10.48 -7.24 -1.71
CA GLY A 6 -9.84 -7.13 -3.02
C GLY A 6 -10.43 -8.08 -4.05
N GLU A 7 -9.91 -7.97 -5.27
CA GLU A 7 -10.20 -8.89 -6.36
C GLU A 7 -9.02 -9.85 -6.52
N ALA A 8 -9.29 -11.15 -6.59
CA ALA A 8 -8.32 -12.18 -6.90
C ALA A 8 -8.53 -12.62 -8.34
N LYS A 9 -7.48 -12.51 -9.17
CA LYS A 9 -7.55 -12.93 -10.57
C LYS A 9 -7.48 -14.46 -10.67
N PRO A 10 -8.49 -15.14 -11.23
CA PRO A 10 -8.42 -16.58 -11.47
C PRO A 10 -7.28 -16.92 -12.44
N GLU A 11 -6.40 -17.84 -12.07
CA GLU A 11 -5.42 -18.44 -12.99
C GLU A 11 -5.60 -19.97 -13.01
N TYR A 12 -5.77 -20.50 -14.21
CA TYR A 12 -6.05 -21.91 -14.43
C TYR A 12 -4.79 -22.62 -14.91
N GLY A 13 -4.37 -23.65 -14.18
CA GLY A 13 -3.27 -24.52 -14.58
C GLY A 13 -3.74 -25.57 -15.59
N GLY A 14 -3.99 -25.20 -16.85
CA GLY A 14 -4.24 -26.17 -17.91
C GLY A 14 -5.40 -25.86 -18.86
N HIS A 15 -5.41 -26.58 -19.97
CA HIS A 15 -6.01 -26.30 -21.29
C HIS A 15 -7.56 -26.23 -21.36
N ASP A 16 -8.28 -26.14 -20.24
CA ASP A 16 -9.74 -26.09 -20.21
C ASP A 16 -10.26 -24.75 -19.66
N ALA A 17 -9.84 -23.67 -20.34
CA ALA A 17 -10.17 -22.28 -20.01
C ALA A 17 -11.67 -21.92 -20.20
N ASP A 18 -12.50 -22.88 -20.63
CA ASP A 18 -13.91 -22.69 -20.92
C ASP A 18 -14.86 -23.31 -19.86
N ALA A 19 -14.36 -24.14 -18.94
CA ALA A 19 -15.19 -24.83 -17.95
C ALA A 19 -15.37 -24.08 -16.62
N LEU A 20 -14.50 -23.10 -16.30
CA LEU A 20 -14.51 -22.40 -15.01
C LEU A 20 -14.89 -20.92 -15.17
N PRO A 21 -15.57 -20.32 -14.17
CA PRO A 21 -16.12 -18.99 -14.34
C PRO A 21 -14.99 -17.97 -14.48
N ARG A 22 -14.86 -17.37 -15.67
CA ARG A 22 -14.08 -16.15 -15.98
C ARG A 22 -14.58 -14.91 -15.20
N ARG A 23 -15.29 -15.12 -14.09
CA ARG A 23 -15.95 -14.10 -13.29
C ARG A 23 -14.93 -13.52 -12.31
N PRO A 24 -15.05 -12.24 -11.95
CA PRO A 24 -14.25 -11.67 -10.87
C PRO A 24 -14.52 -12.46 -9.59
N VAL A 25 -13.46 -12.93 -8.94
CA VAL A 25 -13.56 -13.47 -7.58
C VAL A 25 -13.12 -12.38 -6.62
N LEU A 26 -13.99 -12.03 -5.70
CA LEU A 26 -13.67 -11.11 -4.64
C LEU A 26 -13.19 -11.91 -3.43
N PHE A 27 -12.27 -11.34 -2.66
CA PHE A 27 -11.87 -11.91 -1.39
C PHE A 27 -11.96 -10.87 -0.28
N HIS A 28 -12.12 -11.37 0.95
CA HIS A 28 -11.96 -10.56 2.14
C HIS A 28 -11.17 -11.31 3.20
N ALA A 29 -10.20 -10.62 3.79
CA ALA A 29 -9.42 -11.08 4.93
C ALA A 29 -9.79 -10.22 6.14
N HIS A 30 -10.16 -10.86 7.25
CA HIS A 30 -10.53 -10.17 8.49
C HIS A 30 -10.18 -10.97 9.74
N ALA A 31 -9.85 -10.25 10.80
CA ALA A 31 -9.66 -10.81 12.13
C ALA A 31 -10.65 -10.13 13.10
N PRO A 32 -11.76 -10.80 13.49
CA PRO A 32 -12.83 -10.16 14.27
C PRO A 32 -12.39 -9.62 15.64
N SER A 33 -11.31 -10.14 16.25
CA SER A 33 -10.84 -9.69 17.58
C SER A 33 -9.47 -10.26 18.01
N GLN A 34 -8.51 -10.38 17.08
CA GLN A 34 -7.11 -10.86 17.23
C GLN A 34 -6.78 -12.24 16.66
N THR A 35 -7.66 -13.23 16.64
CA THR A 35 -7.55 -14.50 15.87
C THR A 35 -8.87 -15.29 15.96
N PRO A 36 -9.13 -16.26 15.06
CA PRO A 36 -8.35 -16.59 13.87
C PRO A 36 -8.54 -15.55 12.75
N LEU A 37 -7.50 -15.38 11.92
CA LEU A 37 -7.63 -14.65 10.66
C LEU A 37 -8.50 -15.50 9.73
N ARG A 38 -9.57 -14.89 9.20
CA ARG A 38 -10.49 -15.56 8.29
C ARG A 38 -10.39 -14.93 6.92
N VAL A 39 -10.20 -15.78 5.92
CA VAL A 39 -10.19 -15.38 4.51
C VAL A 39 -11.34 -16.07 3.80
N VAL A 40 -12.15 -15.29 3.10
CA VAL A 40 -13.25 -15.78 2.25
C VAL A 40 -13.01 -15.28 0.84
N ALA A 41 -13.20 -16.14 -0.15
CA ALA A 41 -13.20 -15.78 -1.57
C ALA A 41 -14.53 -16.22 -2.20
N THR A 42 -15.17 -15.38 -3.02
CA THR A 42 -16.47 -15.69 -3.62
C THR A 42 -16.72 -14.95 -4.93
N ASP A 43 -17.50 -15.57 -5.83
CA ASP A 43 -18.05 -14.94 -7.03
C ASP A 43 -19.38 -14.20 -6.77
N LEU A 44 -19.81 -14.13 -5.50
CA LEU A 44 -21.09 -13.57 -5.03
C LEU A 44 -22.34 -14.21 -5.66
N ARG A 45 -22.22 -15.43 -6.18
CA ARG A 45 -23.32 -16.09 -6.89
C ARG A 45 -23.48 -17.55 -6.49
N SER A 46 -22.44 -18.34 -6.73
CA SER A 46 -22.52 -19.81 -6.69
C SER A 46 -21.29 -20.47 -6.08
N LEU A 47 -20.19 -19.73 -5.90
CA LEU A 47 -18.94 -20.26 -5.42
C LEU A 47 -18.46 -19.43 -4.24
N ALA A 48 -18.05 -20.13 -3.18
CA ALA A 48 -17.32 -19.54 -2.08
C ALA A 48 -16.30 -20.54 -1.56
N TRP A 49 -15.14 -20.01 -1.18
CA TRP A 49 -14.11 -20.74 -0.48
C TRP A 49 -13.73 -19.99 0.78
N ARG A 50 -13.28 -20.73 1.80
CA ARG A 50 -12.84 -20.14 3.06
C ARG A 50 -11.65 -20.86 3.64
N CYS A 51 -10.85 -20.13 4.41
CA CYS A 51 -9.94 -20.68 5.39
C CYS A 51 -9.98 -19.86 6.68
N SER A 52 -9.48 -20.45 7.76
CA SER A 52 -9.29 -19.80 9.05
C SER A 52 -7.90 -20.19 9.54
N LEU A 53 -7.09 -19.20 9.90
CA LEU A 53 -5.73 -19.38 10.38
C LEU A 53 -5.69 -18.92 11.83
N ASP A 54 -5.41 -19.85 12.73
CA ASP A 54 -5.12 -19.49 14.12
C ASP A 54 -3.68 -18.96 14.27
N LEU A 55 -3.22 -18.78 15.51
CA LEU A 55 -1.90 -18.24 15.76
C LEU A 55 -0.79 -19.20 15.33
N ASP A 56 -0.99 -20.51 15.52
CA ASP A 56 0.00 -21.54 15.15
C ASP A 56 0.06 -21.67 13.62
N ASP A 57 -1.08 -21.64 12.94
CA ASP A 57 -1.16 -21.60 11.47
C ASP A 57 -0.43 -20.37 10.90
N LEU A 58 -0.62 -19.20 11.52
CA LEU A 58 0.05 -17.97 11.10
C LEU A 58 1.56 -18.04 11.32
N GLN A 59 2.02 -18.68 12.39
CA GLN A 59 3.45 -18.86 12.66
C GLN A 59 4.09 -19.86 11.70
N ASN A 60 3.43 -20.98 11.44
CA ASN A 60 3.87 -21.94 10.43
C ASN A 60 3.94 -21.28 9.04
N LEU A 61 2.93 -20.48 8.68
CA LEU A 61 2.94 -19.74 7.42
C LEU A 61 4.07 -18.69 7.38
N GLN A 62 4.37 -18.02 8.49
CA GLN A 62 5.49 -17.09 8.58
C GLN A 62 6.82 -17.81 8.30
N ASP A 63 7.02 -18.99 8.89
CA ASP A 63 8.20 -19.81 8.72
C ASP A 63 8.32 -20.33 7.27
N ASP A 64 7.22 -20.81 6.69
CA ASP A 64 7.15 -21.28 5.30
C ASP A 64 7.48 -20.18 4.28
N VAL A 65 7.02 -18.95 4.54
CA VAL A 65 7.30 -17.78 3.69
C VAL A 65 8.74 -17.28 3.91
N GLY A 66 9.35 -17.59 5.06
CA GLY A 66 10.71 -17.21 5.41
C GLY A 66 10.89 -15.73 5.81
N ILE A 67 9.86 -15.12 6.38
CA ILE A 67 9.91 -13.73 6.86
C ILE A 67 10.23 -13.72 8.36
N GLY A 68 11.45 -13.29 8.70
CA GLY A 68 11.83 -13.06 10.09
C GLY A 68 11.10 -11.85 10.69
N GLY A 69 11.04 -11.80 12.02
CA GLY A 69 10.38 -10.72 12.78
C GLY A 69 9.28 -11.24 13.70
N SER A 70 8.51 -10.33 14.28
CA SER A 70 7.37 -10.70 15.11
C SER A 70 6.18 -11.15 14.27
N CYS A 71 5.24 -11.89 14.88
CA CYS A 71 3.97 -12.24 14.24
C CYS A 71 3.19 -11.00 13.76
N SER A 72 3.28 -9.88 14.49
CA SER A 72 2.68 -8.60 14.09
C SER A 72 3.29 -8.06 12.79
N ASP A 73 4.62 -8.11 12.66
CA ASP A 73 5.31 -7.69 11.43
C ASP A 73 4.88 -8.56 10.24
N PHE A 74 4.72 -9.86 10.48
CA PHE A 74 4.21 -10.78 9.47
C PHE A 74 2.75 -10.49 9.10
N LEU A 75 1.88 -10.18 10.07
CA LEU A 75 0.51 -9.77 9.78
C LEU A 75 0.47 -8.46 8.95
N ASP A 76 1.29 -7.47 9.27
CA ASP A 76 1.43 -6.26 8.48
C ASP A 76 1.88 -6.58 7.04
N TYR A 77 2.81 -7.51 6.88
CA TYR A 77 3.25 -8.00 5.57
C TYR A 77 2.13 -8.74 4.81
N LEU A 78 1.36 -9.59 5.49
CA LEU A 78 0.24 -10.34 4.96
C LEU A 78 -0.86 -9.40 4.45
N TYR A 79 -1.29 -8.44 5.28
CA TYR A 79 -2.29 -7.44 4.90
C TYR A 79 -1.78 -6.52 3.78
N SER A 80 -0.49 -6.18 3.77
CA SER A 80 0.13 -5.44 2.66
C SER A 80 0.12 -6.26 1.36
N SER A 81 0.32 -7.57 1.45
CA SER A 81 0.27 -8.49 0.30
C SER A 81 -1.14 -8.58 -0.27
N PHE A 82 -2.16 -8.70 0.59
CA PHE A 82 -3.57 -8.67 0.17
C PHE A 82 -4.01 -7.32 -0.38
N SER A 83 -3.46 -6.23 0.11
CA SER A 83 -3.77 -4.89 -0.40
C SER A 83 -3.05 -4.56 -1.72
N SER A 84 -2.18 -5.46 -2.20
CA SER A 84 -1.46 -5.28 -3.46
C SER A 84 -2.34 -5.60 -4.67
N ALA A 85 -1.95 -5.11 -5.85
CA ALA A 85 -2.61 -5.48 -7.11
C ALA A 85 -2.26 -6.90 -7.60
N GLN A 86 -1.48 -7.67 -6.84
CA GLN A 86 -0.93 -8.97 -7.23
C GLN A 86 -1.54 -10.09 -6.39
N VAL A 87 -2.87 -10.18 -6.39
CA VAL A 87 -3.61 -11.28 -5.77
C VAL A 87 -4.25 -12.14 -6.85
N LYS A 88 -4.04 -13.45 -6.74
CA LYS A 88 -4.46 -14.46 -7.70
C LYS A 88 -5.17 -15.58 -6.97
N LEU A 89 -6.07 -16.24 -7.69
CA LEU A 89 -6.73 -17.45 -7.24
C LEU A 89 -6.32 -18.59 -8.17
N LEU A 90 -5.58 -19.56 -7.64
CA LEU A 90 -5.16 -20.74 -8.38
C LEU A 90 -6.09 -21.90 -8.09
N PHE A 91 -6.23 -22.82 -9.04
CA PHE A 91 -7.01 -24.06 -8.88
C PHE A 91 -6.08 -25.27 -9.08
N PRO A 92 -5.48 -25.80 -8.00
CA PRO A 92 -4.52 -26.88 -8.10
C PRO A 92 -5.23 -28.19 -8.48
N ALA A 93 -4.89 -28.77 -9.64
CA ALA A 93 -5.48 -30.03 -10.09
C ALA A 93 -5.19 -31.22 -9.14
N ALA A 94 -4.13 -31.13 -8.34
CA ALA A 94 -3.71 -32.18 -7.40
C ALA A 94 -4.52 -32.23 -6.09
N GLN A 95 -5.20 -31.14 -5.72
CA GLN A 95 -5.90 -31.01 -4.43
C GLN A 95 -7.41 -31.31 -4.53
N GLY A 96 -7.90 -31.60 -5.73
CA GLY A 96 -9.30 -31.90 -6.03
C GLY A 96 -9.96 -30.83 -6.90
N PRO A 97 -11.14 -31.12 -7.47
CA PRO A 97 -11.78 -30.25 -8.46
C PRO A 97 -12.22 -28.89 -7.91
N ASP A 98 -12.38 -28.75 -6.58
CA ASP A 98 -13.02 -27.58 -5.96
C ASP A 98 -12.13 -26.84 -4.96
N THR A 99 -10.86 -27.22 -4.81
CA THR A 99 -9.90 -26.50 -3.95
C THR A 99 -9.30 -25.31 -4.69
N ALA A 100 -9.09 -24.21 -3.96
CA ALA A 100 -8.48 -23.02 -4.51
C ALA A 100 -7.33 -22.55 -3.62
N GLU A 101 -6.34 -21.86 -4.19
CA GLU A 101 -5.26 -21.23 -3.43
C GLU A 101 -5.27 -19.72 -3.68
N LEU A 102 -5.34 -18.93 -2.60
CA LEU A 102 -5.16 -17.50 -2.67
C LEU A 102 -3.67 -17.18 -2.62
N VAL A 103 -3.16 -16.59 -3.68
CA VAL A 103 -1.75 -16.28 -3.83
C VAL A 103 -1.57 -14.77 -3.88
N ALA A 104 -0.78 -14.23 -2.96
CA ALA A 104 -0.54 -12.79 -2.84
C ALA A 104 0.95 -12.46 -2.80
N THR A 105 1.34 -11.37 -3.45
CA THR A 105 2.72 -10.86 -3.42
C THR A 105 2.72 -9.35 -3.24
N LYS A 106 3.26 -8.88 -2.10
CA LYS A 106 3.34 -7.43 -1.80
C LYS A 106 3.99 -6.61 -2.92
N ALA A 107 5.13 -7.06 -3.44
CA ALA A 107 5.85 -6.42 -4.54
C ALA A 107 6.72 -7.44 -5.28
N LYS A 108 7.07 -7.17 -6.54
CA LYS A 108 7.95 -8.03 -7.34
C LYS A 108 9.28 -8.28 -6.61
N GLY A 109 9.67 -9.56 -6.49
CA GLY A 109 10.91 -9.97 -5.82
C GLY A 109 10.78 -10.18 -4.31
N LEU A 110 9.62 -9.91 -3.71
CA LEU A 110 9.34 -10.24 -2.30
C LEU A 110 8.72 -11.63 -2.14
N PRO A 111 8.83 -12.25 -0.95
CA PRO A 111 8.25 -13.56 -0.67
C PRO A 111 6.75 -13.61 -0.97
N ARG A 112 6.31 -14.72 -1.58
CA ARG A 112 4.92 -14.94 -1.95
C ARG A 112 4.19 -15.68 -0.84
N ILE A 113 2.97 -15.26 -0.57
CA ILE A 113 2.08 -15.93 0.38
C ILE A 113 1.11 -16.78 -0.42
N THR A 114 0.96 -18.04 -0.03
CA THR A 114 -0.01 -18.97 -0.59
C THR A 114 -0.90 -19.48 0.54
N LEU A 115 -2.20 -19.29 0.41
CA LEU A 115 -3.19 -19.80 1.37
C LEU A 115 -4.09 -20.83 0.69
N PRO A 116 -4.16 -22.07 1.19
CA PRO A 116 -5.18 -23.00 0.75
C PRO A 116 -6.56 -22.51 1.20
N LEU A 117 -7.54 -22.62 0.31
CA LEU A 117 -8.93 -22.30 0.56
C LEU A 117 -9.79 -23.54 0.28
N HIS A 118 -10.72 -23.80 1.20
CA HIS A 118 -11.63 -24.94 1.11
C HIS A 118 -13.01 -24.52 0.61
N PRO A 119 -13.66 -25.31 -0.26
CA PRO A 119 -14.98 -25.00 -0.76
C PRO A 119 -15.99 -24.95 0.39
N VAL A 120 -16.89 -23.96 0.35
CA VAL A 120 -17.99 -23.83 1.31
C VAL A 120 -19.09 -24.82 0.94
N ALA A 121 -19.62 -25.54 1.94
CA ALA A 121 -20.72 -26.48 1.72
C ALA A 121 -21.96 -25.77 1.16
N ALA A 122 -22.72 -26.46 0.30
CA ALA A 122 -23.91 -25.89 -0.34
C ALA A 122 -24.97 -25.37 0.66
N SER A 123 -25.02 -25.96 1.86
CA SER A 123 -25.91 -25.52 2.95
C SER A 123 -25.50 -24.17 3.56
N GLU A 124 -24.21 -23.84 3.57
CA GLU A 124 -23.66 -22.61 4.19
C GLU A 124 -23.41 -21.49 3.16
N LEU A 125 -23.38 -21.83 1.88
CA LEU A 125 -22.94 -20.94 0.80
C LEU A 125 -23.68 -19.60 0.78
N LYS A 126 -25.01 -19.62 0.93
CA LYS A 126 -25.83 -18.39 0.90
C LYS A 126 -25.51 -17.48 2.08
N ASP A 127 -25.32 -18.06 3.26
CA ASP A 127 -25.01 -17.30 4.48
C ASP A 127 -23.62 -16.68 4.38
N VAL A 128 -22.63 -17.43 3.89
CA VAL A 128 -21.28 -16.90 3.64
C VAL A 128 -21.29 -15.74 2.63
N ILE A 129 -22.05 -15.86 1.54
CA ILE A 129 -22.19 -14.77 0.55
C ILE A 129 -22.91 -13.56 1.16
N ALA A 130 -23.93 -13.78 1.99
CA ALA A 130 -24.65 -12.71 2.67
C ALA A 130 -23.75 -11.96 3.66
N ASP A 131 -23.00 -12.69 4.49
CA ASP A 131 -22.04 -12.13 5.43
C ASP A 131 -20.94 -11.34 4.71
N PHE A 132 -20.40 -11.91 3.63
CA PHE A 132 -19.43 -11.22 2.78
C PHE A 132 -20.00 -9.92 2.22
N SER A 133 -21.23 -9.96 1.68
CA SER A 133 -21.88 -8.80 1.07
C SER A 133 -22.15 -7.69 2.10
N LEU A 134 -22.59 -8.07 3.30
CA LEU A 134 -22.81 -7.13 4.40
C LEU A 134 -21.50 -6.46 4.84
N ALA A 135 -20.43 -7.25 4.98
CA ALA A 135 -19.11 -6.74 5.34
C ALA A 135 -18.54 -5.82 4.27
N LEU A 136 -18.72 -6.16 2.98
CA LEU A 136 -18.32 -5.32 1.85
C LEU A 136 -19.07 -3.99 1.84
N TYR A 137 -20.39 -4.01 2.04
CA TYR A 137 -21.21 -2.80 2.11
C TYR A 137 -20.81 -1.89 3.29
N ALA A 138 -20.58 -2.47 4.48
CA ALA A 138 -20.13 -1.72 5.64
C ALA A 138 -18.75 -1.05 5.41
N SER A 139 -17.83 -1.78 4.77
CA SER A 139 -16.52 -1.25 4.38
C SER A 139 -16.63 -0.13 3.36
N TYR A 140 -17.48 -0.31 2.33
CA TYR A 140 -17.77 0.73 1.33
C TYR A 140 -18.31 2.00 1.98
N LYS A 141 -19.32 1.88 2.84
CA LYS A 141 -19.95 3.03 3.51
C LYS A 141 -18.91 3.82 4.33
N THR A 142 -18.07 3.12 5.08
CA THR A 142 -16.99 3.74 5.86
C THR A 142 -16.00 4.48 4.96
N LYS A 143 -15.56 3.86 3.85
CA LYS A 143 -14.64 4.49 2.90
C LYS A 143 -15.28 5.69 2.20
N GLN A 144 -16.56 5.62 1.86
CA GLN A 144 -17.30 6.71 1.24
C GLN A 144 -17.41 7.92 2.19
N GLU A 145 -17.71 7.69 3.46
CA GLU A 145 -17.76 8.73 4.48
C GLU A 145 -16.39 9.39 4.72
N HIS A 146 -15.31 8.61 4.70
CA HIS A 146 -13.95 9.16 4.76
C HIS A 146 -13.61 10.00 3.53
N ALA A 147 -13.90 9.48 2.33
CA ALA A 147 -13.63 10.20 1.08
C ALA A 147 -14.39 11.53 1.00
N SER A 148 -15.66 11.57 1.43
CA SER A 148 -16.44 12.82 1.42
C SER A 148 -15.87 13.86 2.40
N ARG A 149 -15.45 13.44 3.60
CA ARG A 149 -14.80 14.34 4.57
C ARG A 149 -13.45 14.86 4.09
N GLU A 150 -12.66 14.03 3.40
CA GLU A 150 -11.40 14.49 2.81
C GLU A 150 -11.64 15.47 1.66
N GLN A 151 -12.64 15.21 0.81
CA GLN A 151 -13.03 16.13 -0.25
C GLN A 151 -13.44 17.51 0.30
N GLU A 152 -14.24 17.54 1.37
CA GLU A 152 -14.64 18.78 2.02
C GLU A 152 -13.43 19.55 2.58
N ARG A 153 -12.51 18.86 3.26
CA ARG A 153 -11.27 19.48 3.77
C ARG A 153 -10.42 20.07 2.66
N VAL A 154 -10.27 19.35 1.54
CA VAL A 154 -9.51 19.84 0.38
C VAL A 154 -10.17 21.10 -0.20
N SER A 155 -11.50 21.14 -0.31
CA SER A 155 -12.21 22.34 -0.76
C SER A 155 -11.95 23.55 0.15
N GLN A 156 -12.07 23.37 1.47
CA GLN A 156 -11.82 24.45 2.45
C GLN A 156 -10.37 24.96 2.40
N LEU A 157 -9.40 24.05 2.27
CA LEU A 157 -7.98 24.40 2.13
C LEU A 157 -7.70 25.16 0.83
N MET A 158 -8.32 24.74 -0.29
CA MET A 158 -8.16 25.39 -1.58
C MET A 158 -8.72 26.82 -1.57
N GLU A 159 -9.88 27.03 -0.93
CA GLU A 159 -10.46 28.37 -0.72
C GLU A 159 -9.57 29.26 0.15
N SER A 160 -9.06 28.72 1.26
CA SER A 160 -8.13 29.43 2.14
C SER A 160 -6.84 29.83 1.40
N LEU A 161 -6.30 28.91 0.60
CA LEU A 161 -5.09 29.15 -0.20
C LEU A 161 -5.32 30.24 -1.26
N ALA A 162 -6.49 30.25 -1.91
CA ALA A 162 -6.86 31.30 -2.86
C ALA A 162 -6.97 32.68 -2.17
N SER A 163 -7.65 32.75 -1.03
CA SER A 163 -7.75 33.97 -0.21
C SER A 163 -6.38 34.48 0.23
N GLU A 164 -5.48 33.60 0.70
CA GLU A 164 -4.13 34.00 1.10
C GLU A 164 -3.29 34.49 -0.09
N ARG A 165 -3.42 33.88 -1.27
CA ARG A 165 -2.76 34.38 -2.50
C ARG A 165 -3.23 35.78 -2.86
N GLU A 166 -4.54 36.03 -2.83
CA GLU A 166 -5.11 37.35 -3.12
C GLU A 166 -4.61 38.41 -2.12
N LYS A 167 -4.54 38.08 -0.82
CA LYS A 167 -3.98 38.98 0.20
C LYS A 167 -2.51 39.30 -0.08
N ASN A 168 -1.72 38.31 -0.46
CA ASN A 168 -0.30 38.49 -0.75
C ASN A 168 -0.05 39.34 -2.01
N GLU A 169 -0.87 39.18 -3.06
CA GLU A 169 -0.84 40.03 -4.27
C GLU A 169 -1.22 41.49 -3.97
N LYS A 170 -2.22 41.69 -3.12
CA LYS A 170 -2.61 43.03 -2.64
C LYS A 170 -1.52 43.69 -1.79
N GLN A 171 -0.73 42.92 -1.02
CA GLN A 171 0.38 43.49 -0.24
C GLN A 171 1.62 43.82 -1.08
N THR A 172 1.94 43.02 -2.10
CA THR A 172 3.11 43.23 -2.97
C THR A 172 2.93 44.38 -3.97
N SER A 173 1.70 44.67 -4.41
CA SER A 173 1.41 45.81 -5.30
C SER A 173 1.52 47.19 -4.63
N VAL A 174 1.44 47.27 -3.30
CA VAL A 174 1.59 48.53 -2.53
C VAL A 174 3.07 48.90 -2.33
N ALA A 175 4.00 47.97 -2.54
CA ALA A 175 5.45 48.19 -2.40
C ALA A 175 6.15 48.49 -3.74
N SER A 176 5.57 49.35 -4.58
CA SER A 176 6.32 49.92 -5.72
C SER A 176 7.24 51.05 -5.23
N PRO A 177 8.53 51.10 -5.61
CA PRO A 177 9.50 52.03 -5.04
C PRO A 177 9.23 53.45 -5.53
N SER A 178 8.87 54.35 -4.61
CA SER A 178 8.92 55.80 -4.83
C SER A 178 10.31 56.21 -5.32
N LYS A 179 10.33 56.92 -6.46
CA LYS A 179 11.52 57.52 -7.05
C LYS A 179 12.25 58.39 -6.02
N VAL A 180 13.48 58.00 -5.64
CA VAL A 180 14.36 58.81 -4.80
C VAL A 180 15.21 59.71 -5.70
N PRO A 181 15.27 61.05 -5.49
CA PRO A 181 16.14 61.95 -6.25
C PRO A 181 17.61 61.83 -5.78
N PRO A 182 18.61 62.22 -6.61
CA PRO A 182 20.00 61.90 -6.34
C PRO A 182 20.61 62.89 -5.34
N ALA A 183 21.21 62.38 -4.26
CA ALA A 183 22.05 63.21 -3.39
C ALA A 183 23.26 62.43 -2.84
N LYS A 184 24.42 62.85 -3.36
CA LYS A 184 25.78 62.88 -2.80
C LYS A 184 26.34 61.66 -2.04
N ALA A 185 27.32 61.06 -2.70
CA ALA A 185 28.28 60.11 -2.16
C ALA A 185 28.99 60.64 -0.91
N THR A 186 28.95 59.87 0.18
CA THR A 186 29.87 60.02 1.31
C THR A 186 30.49 58.66 1.65
N LYS A 187 31.80 58.68 1.85
CA LYS A 187 32.77 57.58 1.97
C LYS A 187 32.29 56.33 2.71
N ARG A 188 32.49 55.17 2.09
CA ARG A 188 32.52 53.84 2.75
C ARG A 188 33.86 53.66 3.46
N VAL A 189 33.82 53.31 4.74
CA VAL A 189 34.97 52.77 5.49
C VAL A 189 34.92 51.25 5.36
N ALA A 190 35.96 50.66 4.77
CA ALA A 190 36.11 49.22 4.61
C ALA A 190 36.75 48.61 5.87
N HIS A 191 36.12 47.58 6.46
CA HIS A 191 36.81 46.72 7.42
C HIS A 191 37.61 45.66 6.66
N ALA A 192 38.91 45.61 6.96
CA ALA A 192 39.93 44.86 6.26
C ALA A 192 39.81 43.35 6.48
N SER A 193 39.65 42.59 5.38
CA SER A 193 39.89 41.15 5.34
C SER A 193 41.38 40.88 5.19
N ARG A 194 42.03 40.31 6.22
CA ARG A 194 43.43 39.85 6.13
C ARG A 194 43.50 38.56 5.32
N ARG A 195 44.28 38.59 4.23
CA ARG A 195 44.75 37.43 3.46
C ARG A 195 46.14 37.03 3.96
N ALA A 196 46.41 35.74 4.08
CA ALA A 196 47.76 35.19 3.99
C ALA A 196 47.85 34.26 2.77
N ARG A 197 48.97 34.36 2.05
CA ARG A 197 49.26 33.83 0.70
C ARG A 197 49.87 32.42 0.71
N GLY A 198 49.63 31.69 -0.40
CA GLY A 198 50.59 30.80 -1.11
C GLY A 198 50.80 29.41 -0.50
N VAL A 199 51.08 28.32 -1.23
CA VAL A 199 51.82 28.15 -2.51
C VAL A 199 51.37 26.83 -3.19
N ARG A 200 51.47 26.79 -4.53
CA ARG A 200 51.26 25.65 -5.45
C ARG A 200 52.16 24.42 -5.17
N GLY A 201 51.66 23.23 -5.51
CA GLY A 201 52.49 22.20 -6.17
C GLY A 201 52.16 20.73 -5.88
N ALA A 202 51.79 19.99 -6.94
CA ALA A 202 52.07 18.56 -7.27
C ALA A 202 51.62 17.46 -6.27
N LEU A 203 51.43 16.18 -6.59
CA LEU A 203 51.19 15.30 -7.76
C LEU A 203 51.37 13.87 -7.17
N LEU A 204 50.42 12.94 -7.40
CA LEU A 204 50.54 11.45 -7.43
C LEU A 204 51.07 10.69 -6.17
N GLN A 205 50.28 9.75 -5.59
CA GLN A 205 50.22 8.27 -5.82
C GLN A 205 51.05 7.56 -4.71
N ASP A 206 50.53 6.55 -3.99
CA ASP A 206 50.60 5.13 -4.35
C ASP A 206 49.75 4.23 -3.43
N ASP A 207 49.57 3.01 -3.94
CA ASP A 207 48.79 1.83 -3.57
C ASP A 207 48.87 1.30 -2.13
N ASN A 208 47.89 0.49 -1.76
CA ASN A 208 48.11 -0.92 -1.39
C ASN A 208 46.78 -1.68 -1.28
N ASP A 209 46.55 -2.57 -2.25
CA ASP A 209 45.74 -3.78 -2.11
C ASP A 209 46.59 -4.85 -1.40
N ASP A 210 46.08 -5.46 -0.33
CA ASP A 210 46.25 -6.89 0.00
C ASP A 210 45.60 -7.18 1.36
N GLU A 211 44.64 -8.10 1.40
CA GLU A 211 44.79 -9.31 2.22
C GLU A 211 43.76 -10.37 1.77
N SER A 212 44.28 -11.59 1.62
CA SER A 212 43.58 -12.83 1.25
C SER A 212 42.91 -13.50 2.43
#